data_AF-A0A377U2T0-F1
#
_entry.id   AF-A0A377U2T0-F1
#
_cell.length_a   1.000
_cell.length_b   1.000
_cell.length_c   1.000
_cell.angle_alpha   90.00
_cell.angle_beta   90.00
_cell.angle_gamma   90.00
#
_symmetry.space_group_name_H-M   'P 1'
#
loop_
_entity.id
_entity.type
_entity.pdbx_description
1 polymer ?
#
loop_
_entity_poly.entity_id
_entity_poly.type
_entity_poly.pdbx_seq_one_letter_code
_entity_poly.pdbx_strand_id
1 'polypeptide(L)'
;MKNDVISPEFDENGRPLRRIRSFVRRQGRLTKGQQHALDNIWPVMGVEFNDAPLDFAALFGRDAPVTLEIGFGMGASLVAMAKAKPEQNFLGIEVHSRALALVWLPRKKKAYKTCA
;
A
#
# COMPACT_ATOMS: atom_id res chain seq x y z
N MET A 1 15.21 18.62 -24.77
CA MET A 1 14.37 17.41 -24.67
C MET A 1 15.15 16.24 -25.26
N LYS A 2 15.58 15.27 -24.46
CA LYS A 2 16.15 14.02 -24.98
C LYS A 2 14.99 13.07 -25.28
N ASN A 3 14.74 12.82 -26.57
CA ASN A 3 13.77 11.84 -27.02
C ASN A 3 14.44 10.45 -26.96
N ASP A 4 14.27 9.75 -25.85
CA ASP A 4 14.68 8.34 -25.70
C ASP A 4 13.63 7.42 -26.35
N VAL A 5 13.41 7.57 -27.66
CA VAL A 5 12.62 6.60 -28.41
C VAL A 5 13.50 5.36 -28.57
N ILE A 6 13.27 4.35 -27.71
CA ILE A 6 14.00 3.07 -27.76
C ILE A 6 13.62 2.35 -29.06
N SER A 7 14.53 2.36 -30.03
CA SER A 7 14.40 1.57 -31.25
C SER A 7 14.56 0.08 -30.93
N PRO A 8 13.69 -0.80 -31.47
CA PRO A 8 13.82 -2.24 -31.27
C PRO A 8 15.05 -2.76 -32.04
N GLU A 9 15.92 -3.48 -31.33
CA GLU A 9 17.00 -4.27 -31.92
C GLU A 9 16.47 -5.68 -32.23
N PHE A 10 16.93 -6.30 -33.32
CA PHE A 10 16.46 -7.61 -33.77
C PHE A 10 17.61 -8.62 -33.75
N ASP A 11 17.31 -9.90 -33.46
CA ASP A 11 18.28 -10.99 -33.62
C ASP A 11 18.51 -11.34 -35.11
N GLU A 12 19.44 -12.25 -35.39
CA GLU A 12 19.75 -12.72 -36.75
C GLU A 12 18.55 -13.35 -37.48
N ASN A 13 17.51 -13.75 -36.73
CA ASN A 13 16.27 -14.32 -37.23
C ASN A 13 15.14 -13.28 -37.33
N GLY A 14 15.43 -11.99 -37.17
CA GLY A 14 14.47 -10.90 -37.25
C GLY A 14 13.51 -10.81 -36.06
N ARG A 15 13.85 -11.41 -34.91
CA ARG A 15 13.02 -11.35 -33.70
C ARG A 15 13.43 -10.16 -32.82
N PRO A 16 12.49 -9.36 -32.32
CA PRO A 16 12.82 -8.22 -31.48
C PRO A 16 13.41 -8.68 -30.14
N LEU A 17 14.59 -8.14 -29.79
CA LEU A 17 15.27 -8.40 -28.54
C LEU A 17 14.52 -7.70 -27.38
N ARG A 18 14.05 -8.47 -26.40
CA ARG A 18 13.47 -7.93 -25.17
C ARG A 18 14.58 -7.40 -24.26
N ARG A 19 14.84 -6.10 -24.32
CA ARG A 19 15.70 -5.44 -23.34
C ARG A 19 14.99 -5.30 -21.99
N ILE A 20 15.68 -5.61 -20.90
CA ILE A 20 15.20 -5.33 -19.54
C ILE A 20 15.04 -3.81 -19.42
N ARG A 21 13.83 -3.36 -19.09
CA ARG A 21 13.51 -1.95 -18.86
C ARG A 21 13.59 -1.67 -17.36
N SER A 22 14.47 -0.76 -16.97
CA SER A 22 14.52 -0.27 -15.59
C SER A 22 13.43 0.77 -15.38
N PHE A 23 12.49 0.49 -14.48
CA PHE A 23 11.46 1.44 -14.06
C PHE A 23 11.91 2.14 -12.78
N VAL A 24 11.99 3.47 -12.81
CA VAL A 24 12.22 4.30 -11.62
C VAL A 24 10.88 4.71 -11.02
N ARG A 25 10.70 4.50 -9.71
CA ARG A 25 9.52 5.00 -8.99
C ARG A 25 9.51 6.53 -9.05
N ARG A 26 8.55 7.12 -9.78
CA ARG A 26 8.29 8.57 -9.76
C ARG A 26 7.49 8.94 -8.51
N GLN A 27 8.03 8.69 -7.32
CA GLN A 27 7.40 9.18 -6.09
C GLN A 27 7.67 10.67 -5.94
N GLY A 28 6.62 11.49 -6.03
CA GLY A 28 6.69 12.90 -5.62
C GLY A 28 6.82 13.00 -4.09
N ARG A 29 7.32 14.14 -3.60
CA ARG A 29 7.39 14.43 -2.16
C ARG A 29 6.00 14.34 -1.52
N LEU A 30 5.94 13.73 -0.32
CA LEU A 30 4.77 13.81 0.54
C LEU A 30 4.47 15.27 0.87
N THR A 31 3.19 15.65 0.90
CA THR A 31 2.81 16.96 1.42
C THR A 31 2.99 16.99 2.95
N LYS A 32 3.20 18.16 3.55
CA LYS A 32 3.33 18.27 5.02
C LYS A 32 2.14 17.65 5.78
N GLY A 33 0.92 17.83 5.26
CA GLY A 33 -0.28 17.23 5.85
C GLY A 33 -0.33 15.71 5.73
N GLN A 34 0.20 15.15 4.63
CA GLN A 34 0.34 13.72 4.44
C GLN A 34 1.37 13.11 5.39
N GLN A 35 2.53 13.76 5.55
CA GLN A 35 3.55 13.33 6.49
C GLN A 35 3.01 13.33 7.92
N HIS A 36 2.37 14.43 8.34
CA HIS A 36 1.79 14.54 9.68
C HIS A 36 0.68 13.51 9.95
N ALA A 37 -0.14 13.18 8.94
CA ALA A 37 -1.15 12.13 9.09
C ALA A 37 -0.51 10.75 9.28
N LEU A 38 0.58 10.47 8.57
CA LEU A 38 1.33 9.23 8.71
C LEU A 38 1.98 9.15 10.10
N ASP A 39 2.71 10.19 10.52
CA ASP A 39 3.44 10.22 11.80
C ASP A 39 2.51 10.02 13.01
N ASN A 40 1.29 10.57 12.98
CA ASN A 40 0.37 10.48 14.12
C ASN A 40 -0.43 9.17 14.18
N ILE A 41 -0.68 8.52 13.04
CA ILE A 41 -1.61 7.38 12.99
C ILE A 41 -0.87 6.05 12.79
N TRP A 42 0.31 6.09 12.18
CA TRP A 42 1.20 4.94 12.06
C TRP A 42 1.48 4.24 13.40
N PRO A 43 1.74 4.94 14.53
CA PRO A 43 1.98 4.27 15.82
C PRO A 43 0.80 3.45 16.35
N VAL A 44 -0.43 3.73 15.88
CA VAL A 44 -1.65 3.09 16.38
C VAL A 44 -2.13 1.98 15.44
N MET A 45 -2.02 2.19 14.13
CA MET A 45 -2.64 1.33 13.10
C MET A 45 -1.61 0.70 12.16
N GLY A 46 -0.36 1.17 12.19
CA GLY A 46 0.75 0.64 11.41
C GLY A 46 1.23 -0.70 11.93
N VAL A 47 1.64 -1.55 11.01
CA VAL A 47 2.29 -2.82 11.28
C VAL A 47 3.64 -2.79 10.57
N GLU A 48 4.70 -2.87 11.35
CA GLU A 48 6.05 -2.97 10.80
C GLU A 48 6.27 -4.35 10.21
N PHE A 49 7.00 -4.40 9.09
CA PHE A 49 7.41 -5.66 8.50
C PHE A 49 8.34 -6.42 9.46
N ASN A 50 8.12 -7.73 9.57
CA ASN A 50 8.95 -8.66 10.32
C ASN A 50 9.01 -10.00 9.55
N ASP A 51 10.12 -10.73 9.68
CA ASP A 51 10.31 -12.04 9.06
C ASP A 51 9.50 -13.16 9.76
N ALA A 52 8.88 -12.88 10.90
CA ALA A 52 8.03 -13.83 11.60
C ALA A 52 6.57 -13.79 11.10
N PRO A 53 5.85 -14.93 11.10
CA PRO A 53 4.41 -14.95 10.86
C PRO A 53 3.66 -14.01 11.81
N LEU A 54 2.69 -13.27 11.27
CA LEU A 54 1.90 -12.32 12.04
C LEU A 54 0.82 -13.05 12.86
N ASP A 55 0.76 -12.79 14.17
CA ASP A 55 -0.36 -13.23 15.01
C ASP A 55 -1.52 -12.23 14.90
N PHE A 56 -2.56 -12.59 14.15
CA PHE A 56 -3.73 -11.73 13.96
C PHE A 56 -4.56 -11.54 15.22
N ALA A 57 -4.64 -12.54 16.10
CA ALA A 57 -5.42 -12.45 17.33
C ALA A 57 -4.77 -11.44 18.29
N ALA A 58 -3.45 -11.51 18.45
CA ALA A 58 -2.68 -10.52 19.20
C ALA A 58 -2.73 -9.14 18.54
N LEU A 59 -2.66 -9.09 17.21
CA LEU A 59 -2.66 -7.84 16.47
C LEU A 59 -3.99 -7.09 16.61
N PHE A 60 -5.13 -7.74 16.43
CA PHE A 60 -6.45 -7.10 16.50
C PHE A 60 -7.06 -7.11 17.90
N GLY A 61 -6.45 -7.85 18.85
CA GLY A 61 -6.96 -8.02 20.22
C GLY A 61 -8.25 -8.84 20.30
N ARG A 62 -8.61 -9.56 19.22
CA ARG A 62 -9.79 -10.42 19.13
C ARG A 62 -9.57 -11.51 18.10
N ASP A 63 -10.24 -12.64 18.30
CA ASP A 63 -10.33 -13.69 17.30
C ASP A 63 -11.57 -13.46 16.41
N ALA A 64 -11.32 -13.09 15.16
CA ALA A 64 -12.35 -12.82 14.17
C ALA A 64 -11.79 -12.98 12.74
N PRO A 65 -12.64 -13.29 11.74
CA PRO A 65 -12.19 -13.46 10.36
C PRO A 65 -11.41 -12.24 9.85
N VAL A 66 -10.26 -12.49 9.21
CA VAL A 66 -9.37 -11.44 8.68
C VAL A 66 -9.49 -11.37 7.16
N THR A 67 -9.82 -10.18 6.66
CA THR A 67 -9.79 -9.86 5.23
C THR A 67 -8.54 -9.05 4.90
N LEU A 68 -7.77 -9.49 3.91
CA LEU A 68 -6.56 -8.84 3.43
C LEU A 68 -6.80 -8.16 2.08
N GLU A 69 -6.46 -6.87 1.97
CA GLU A 69 -6.50 -6.11 0.71
C GLU A 69 -5.08 -5.67 0.33
N ILE A 70 -4.57 -6.18 -0.80
CA ILE A 70 -3.25 -5.82 -1.34
C ILE A 70 -3.44 -4.74 -2.41
N GLY A 71 -2.73 -3.62 -2.28
CA GLY A 71 -2.83 -2.49 -3.20
C GLY A 71 -4.14 -1.70 -3.04
N PHE A 72 -4.58 -1.48 -1.79
CA PHE A 72 -5.84 -0.80 -1.49
C PHE A 72 -5.86 0.69 -1.92
N GLY A 73 -4.73 1.24 -2.39
CA GLY A 73 -4.62 2.60 -2.88
C GLY A 73 -5.00 3.61 -1.81
N MET A 74 -6.05 4.40 -2.05
CA MET A 74 -6.53 5.42 -1.10
C MET A 74 -7.41 4.85 0.03
N GLY A 75 -7.59 3.53 0.12
CA GLY A 75 -8.24 2.80 1.23
C GLY A 75 -9.70 3.14 1.48
N ALA A 76 -10.37 3.83 0.55
CA ALA A 76 -11.81 4.11 0.65
C ALA A 76 -12.63 2.82 0.68
N SER A 77 -12.22 1.82 -0.12
CA SER A 77 -12.82 0.47 -0.15
C SER A 77 -12.64 -0.23 1.20
N LEU A 78 -11.39 -0.36 1.66
CA LEU A 78 -11.04 -0.96 2.95
C LEU A 78 -11.83 -0.37 4.12
N VAL A 79 -11.91 0.97 4.20
CA VAL A 79 -12.65 1.66 5.27
C VAL A 79 -14.16 1.44 5.16
N ALA A 80 -14.72 1.41 3.94
CA ALA A 80 -16.14 1.12 3.74
C ALA A 80 -16.49 -0.31 4.17
N MET A 81 -15.66 -1.29 3.82
CA MET A 81 -15.83 -2.69 4.23
C MET A 81 -15.71 -2.84 5.75
N ALA A 82 -14.70 -2.22 6.38
CA ALA A 82 -14.52 -2.24 7.82
C ALA A 82 -15.69 -1.60 8.59
N LYS A 83 -16.35 -0.59 8.01
CA LYS A 83 -17.56 0.00 8.58
C LYS A 83 -18.79 -0.88 8.40
N ALA A 84 -18.93 -1.55 7.26
CA ALA A 84 -20.06 -2.41 6.96
C ALA A 84 -20.04 -3.72 7.76
N LYS A 85 -18.84 -4.22 8.10
CA LYS A 85 -18.62 -5.50 8.78
C LYS A 85 -17.75 -5.36 10.03
N PRO A 86 -18.25 -4.73 11.11
CA PRO A 86 -17.47 -4.51 12.33
C PRO A 86 -17.04 -5.81 13.03
N GLU A 87 -17.71 -6.94 12.73
CA GLU A 87 -17.37 -8.26 13.23
C GLU A 87 -16.12 -8.86 12.58
N GLN A 88 -15.65 -8.33 11.44
CA GLN A 88 -14.46 -8.80 10.74
C GLN A 88 -13.26 -7.88 10.93
N ASN A 89 -12.07 -8.44 10.84
CA ASN A 89 -10.80 -7.72 10.86
C ASN A 89 -10.37 -7.40 9.43
N PHE A 90 -9.78 -6.22 9.23
CA PHE A 90 -9.31 -5.76 7.92
C PHE A 90 -7.84 -5.36 8.00
N LEU A 91 -7.03 -5.95 7.11
CA LEU A 91 -5.62 -5.63 6.94
C LEU A 91 -5.39 -5.13 5.51
N GLY A 92 -4.80 -3.95 5.38
CA GLY A 92 -4.39 -3.40 4.09
C GLY A 92 -2.86 -3.49 3.93
N ILE A 93 -2.39 -3.88 2.74
CA ILE A 93 -0.98 -3.76 2.35
C ILE A 93 -0.87 -2.79 1.19
N GLU A 94 -0.06 -1.74 1.33
CA GLU A 94 0.16 -0.77 0.25
C GLU A 94 1.60 -0.28 0.26
N VAL A 95 2.27 -0.42 -0.89
CA VAL A 95 3.68 -0.05 -1.08
C VAL A 95 3.85 1.45 -1.37
N HIS A 96 2.77 2.14 -1.75
CA HIS A 96 2.76 3.57 -2.06
C HIS A 96 2.48 4.43 -0.83
N SER A 97 3.55 4.90 -0.18
CA SER A 97 3.52 5.75 1.02
C SER A 97 2.62 7.00 0.93
N ARG A 98 2.43 7.57 -0.26
CA ARG A 98 1.52 8.72 -0.48
C ARG A 98 0.05 8.34 -0.42
N ALA A 99 -0.28 7.11 -0.83
CA ALA A 99 -1.65 6.59 -0.80
C ALA A 99 -2.04 6.18 0.63
N LEU A 100 -1.07 5.64 1.39
CA LEU A 100 -1.16 5.46 2.84
C LEU A 100 -1.59 6.78 3.48
N ALA A 101 -0.78 7.84 3.36
CA ALA A 101 -1.03 9.14 3.98
C ALA A 101 -2.43 9.77 3.69
N LEU A 102 -3.07 9.42 2.57
CA LEU A 102 -4.38 9.97 2.20
C LEU A 102 -5.56 9.28 2.91
N VAL A 103 -5.44 7.98 3.24
CA VAL A 103 -6.41 7.24 4.06
C VAL A 103 -6.57 7.89 5.45
N TRP A 104 -5.47 8.46 5.95
CA TRP A 104 -5.28 8.86 7.33
C TRP A 104 -5.70 10.30 7.65
N LEU A 105 -6.17 11.10 6.68
CA LEU A 105 -6.87 12.36 6.97
C LEU A 105 -8.15 12.06 7.78
N PRO A 106 -8.62 12.94 8.69
CA PRO A 106 -9.38 12.58 9.89
C PRO A 106 -10.71 11.87 9.57
N ARG A 107 -10.64 10.55 9.39
CA ARG A 107 -11.77 9.64 9.25
C ARG A 107 -11.75 8.74 10.47
N LYS A 108 -12.73 8.97 11.35
CA LYS A 108 -12.84 8.45 12.72
C LYS A 108 -12.29 7.02 12.90
N LYS A 109 -11.48 6.86 13.97
CA LYS A 109 -10.92 5.62 14.54
C LYS A 109 -11.88 4.44 14.47
N LYS A 110 -11.74 3.51 13.51
CA LYS A 110 -12.34 2.16 13.59
C LYS A 110 -11.51 1.13 12.81
N ALA A 111 -11.10 0.09 13.54
CA ALA A 111 -10.64 -1.26 13.17
C ALA A 111 -10.22 -1.54 11.70
N TYR A 112 -9.10 -0.98 11.27
CA TYR A 112 -8.30 -1.56 10.19
C TYR A 112 -6.83 -1.37 10.52
N LYS A 113 -5.96 -2.29 10.10
CA LYS A 113 -4.51 -2.13 10.26
C LYS A 113 -3.84 -2.13 8.90
N THR A 114 -2.64 -1.57 8.84
CA THR A 114 -1.95 -1.36 7.58
C THR A 114 -0.48 -1.72 7.69
N CYS A 115 0.02 -2.55 6.77
CA CYS A 115 1.43 -2.88 6.64
C CYS A 115 2.01 -2.13 5.43
N ALA A 116 3.24 -1.62 5.57
CA ALA A 116 4.05 -1.05 4.49
C ALA A 116 5.27 -1.92 4.21
#